data_AF-A0A941BGB8-F1
#
_entry.id   AF-A0A941BGB8-F1
#
_cell.length_a   1.000
_cell.length_b   1.000
_cell.length_c   1.000
_cell.angle_alpha   90.00
_cell.angle_beta   90.00
_cell.angle_gamma   90.00
#
_symmetry.space_group_name_H-M   'P 1'
#
loop_
_entity.id
_entity.type
_entity.pdbx_description
1 polymer ?
#
loop_
_entity_poly.entity_id
_entity_poly.type
_entity_poly.pdbx_seq_one_letter_code
_entity_poly.pdbx_strand_id
1 'polypeptide(L)'
;MSVAAVDANKAWATFSQFNADVEIAGPGVLTLSSVPTGTGVIGSLTVDGSSYEAIAMTGSAQGSVSAPLYDFGLGQTDDAGVAGKVCLISRGTITFAEKVTRCEANGGVGAVIYNNAPGNFAGTLNGAPTTIPSMSVSQADGAMLVTKVGMTADAGVVASNYAYLSGTSMATPHVSGVAGLIWSFHPECSAAQVRKALNNSAMDLGDPGRDDKFGNGLVQAKAALKKLESCVAN
;
A
#
# COMPACT_ATOMS: atom_id res chain seq x y z
N MET A 1 9.11 -16.04 -15.31
CA MET A 1 7.94 -16.27 -14.44
C MET A 1 7.08 -15.02 -14.50
N SER A 2 5.79 -15.13 -14.80
CA SER A 2 4.85 -14.00 -14.71
C SER A 2 4.41 -13.82 -13.26
N VAL A 3 4.52 -12.60 -12.72
CA VAL A 3 4.35 -12.32 -11.30
C VAL A 3 3.12 -11.46 -11.04
N ALA A 4 2.19 -11.99 -10.24
CA ALA A 4 1.03 -11.25 -9.74
C ALA A 4 1.34 -10.48 -8.45
N ALA A 5 0.54 -9.43 -8.19
CA ALA A 5 0.63 -8.63 -6.97
C ALA A 5 -0.48 -8.99 -5.98
N VAL A 6 -0.10 -9.12 -4.70
CA VAL A 6 -1.03 -9.22 -3.57
C VAL A 6 -0.78 -8.13 -2.54
N ASP A 7 -1.80 -7.86 -1.72
CA ASP A 7 -1.68 -6.98 -0.56
C ASP A 7 -1.25 -7.73 0.71
N ALA A 8 -1.12 -7.00 1.83
CA ALA A 8 -0.74 -7.55 3.13
C ALA A 8 -1.76 -8.56 3.70
N ASN A 9 -3.01 -8.50 3.24
CA ASN A 9 -4.06 -9.47 3.58
C ASN A 9 -4.08 -10.67 2.62
N LYS A 10 -3.10 -10.75 1.70
CA LYS A 10 -2.98 -11.77 0.65
C LYS A 10 -4.13 -11.71 -0.36
N ALA A 11 -4.85 -10.60 -0.43
CA ALA A 11 -5.87 -10.39 -1.45
C ALA A 11 -5.20 -10.02 -2.77
N TRP A 12 -5.80 -10.44 -3.88
CA TRP A 12 -5.35 -10.09 -5.22
C TRP A 12 -5.48 -8.58 -5.45
N ALA A 13 -4.41 -7.95 -5.94
CA ALA A 13 -4.44 -6.54 -6.28
C ALA A 13 -5.28 -6.32 -7.54
N THR A 14 -6.27 -5.43 -7.49
CA THR A 14 -7.23 -5.24 -8.59
C THR A 14 -6.62 -4.75 -9.91
N PHE A 15 -5.41 -4.17 -9.87
CA PHE A 15 -4.65 -3.77 -11.05
C PHE A 15 -3.77 -4.88 -11.63
N SER A 16 -3.58 -6.00 -10.91
CA SER A 16 -2.71 -7.10 -11.32
C SER A 16 -3.39 -7.89 -12.43
N GLN A 17 -2.88 -7.81 -13.66
CA GLN A 17 -3.43 -8.57 -14.79
C GLN A 17 -3.50 -10.06 -14.47
N PHE A 18 -4.54 -10.73 -14.98
CA PHE A 18 -4.79 -12.15 -14.76
C PHE A 18 -4.98 -12.87 -16.10
N ASN A 19 -4.30 -14.00 -16.26
CA ASN A 19 -4.35 -14.86 -17.44
C ASN A 19 -3.64 -16.19 -17.14
N ALA A 20 -3.66 -17.11 -18.12
CA ALA A 20 -3.04 -18.42 -18.01
C ALA A 20 -1.51 -18.41 -17.81
N ASP A 21 -0.83 -17.28 -18.07
CA ASP A 21 0.62 -17.16 -17.92
C ASP A 21 1.05 -16.75 -16.51
N VAL A 22 0.15 -16.20 -15.68
CA VAL A 22 0.43 -15.86 -14.28
C VAL A 22 0.87 -17.12 -13.54
N GLU A 23 2.02 -17.05 -12.90
CA GLU A 23 2.72 -18.23 -12.39
C GLU A 23 2.93 -18.21 -10.88
N ILE A 24 3.15 -17.03 -10.29
CA ILE A 24 3.38 -16.87 -8.85
C ILE A 24 3.01 -15.46 -8.42
N ALA A 25 2.72 -15.26 -7.14
CA ALA A 25 2.42 -13.96 -6.56
C ALA A 25 3.49 -13.49 -5.56
N GLY A 26 3.64 -12.17 -5.44
CA GLY A 26 4.47 -11.53 -4.43
C GLY A 26 3.81 -10.25 -3.86
N PRO A 27 4.33 -9.70 -2.76
CA PRO A 27 3.85 -8.43 -2.21
C PRO A 27 3.99 -7.30 -3.23
N GLY A 28 2.88 -6.67 -3.61
CA GLY A 28 2.88 -5.65 -4.66
C GLY A 28 1.92 -4.48 -4.43
N VAL A 29 1.27 -4.42 -3.27
CA VAL A 29 0.44 -3.27 -2.85
C VAL A 29 1.11 -2.60 -1.68
N LEU A 30 1.30 -1.28 -1.78
CA LEU A 30 1.89 -0.45 -0.73
C LEU A 30 3.23 -0.99 -0.22
N THR A 31 4.11 -1.31 -1.16
CA THR A 31 5.49 -1.72 -0.85
C THR A 31 6.33 -0.46 -0.63
N LEU A 32 6.82 -0.27 0.61
CA LEU A 32 7.81 0.75 0.92
C LEU A 32 9.18 0.33 0.37
N SER A 33 9.80 1.16 -0.44
CA SER A 33 11.15 0.93 -0.95
C SER A 33 11.89 2.25 -1.17
N SER A 34 13.20 2.15 -1.35
CA SER A 34 14.03 3.30 -1.70
C SER A 34 13.66 3.88 -3.06
N VAL A 35 13.83 5.19 -3.18
CA VAL A 35 13.65 5.98 -4.41
C VAL A 35 14.85 6.93 -4.56
N PRO A 36 15.08 7.57 -5.72
CA PRO A 36 16.15 8.56 -5.86
C PRO A 36 16.10 9.60 -4.75
N THR A 37 17.27 9.97 -4.22
CA THR A 37 17.39 10.87 -3.07
C THR A 37 16.54 12.13 -3.24
N GLY A 38 15.72 12.43 -2.24
CA GLY A 38 14.85 13.62 -2.21
C GLY A 38 13.62 13.57 -3.11
N THR A 39 13.35 12.45 -3.79
CA THR A 39 12.15 12.30 -4.64
C THR A 39 10.99 11.60 -3.95
N GLY A 40 11.25 10.94 -2.81
CA GLY A 40 10.24 10.24 -2.04
C GLY A 40 9.49 11.15 -1.10
N VAL A 41 8.27 10.74 -0.77
CA VAL A 41 7.49 11.33 0.31
C VAL A 41 6.83 10.23 1.12
N ILE A 42 6.70 10.45 2.43
CA ILE A 42 5.97 9.57 3.33
C ILE A 42 4.93 10.37 4.10
N GLY A 43 3.81 9.73 4.42
CA GLY A 43 2.83 10.27 5.33
C GLY A 43 3.27 10.04 6.78
N SER A 44 3.02 11.01 7.64
CA SER A 44 3.17 10.88 9.09
C SER A 44 1.88 11.33 9.74
N LEU A 45 1.31 10.49 10.61
CA LEU A 45 0.12 10.85 11.38
C LEU A 45 0.29 10.38 12.81
N THR A 46 0.21 11.32 13.74
CA THR A 46 0.10 11.05 15.17
C THR A 46 -1.14 11.77 15.69
N VAL A 47 -2.00 11.07 16.43
CA VAL A 47 -3.17 11.68 17.09
C VAL A 47 -3.20 11.23 18.54
N ASP A 48 -3.15 12.20 19.45
CA ASP A 48 -3.10 11.95 20.90
C ASP A 48 -1.96 10.99 21.28
N GLY A 49 -0.75 11.30 20.80
CA GLY A 49 0.47 10.52 21.06
C GLY A 49 0.52 9.12 20.41
N SER A 50 -0.53 8.68 19.72
CA SER A 50 -0.55 7.40 18.99
C SER A 50 -0.21 7.61 17.52
N SER A 51 0.78 6.90 17.01
CA SER A 51 1.13 6.93 15.59
C SER A 51 0.29 5.96 14.77
N TYR A 52 -0.05 6.39 13.55
CA TYR A 52 -0.83 5.62 12.58
C TYR A 52 -0.04 5.47 11.29
N GLU A 53 -0.19 4.33 10.63
CA GLU A 53 0.41 4.11 9.32
C GLU A 53 -0.33 4.96 8.27
N ALA A 54 0.29 6.06 7.87
CA ALA A 54 -0.27 7.01 6.91
C ALA A 54 0.52 7.00 5.61
N ILE A 55 -0.21 7.03 4.49
CA ILE A 55 0.37 6.96 3.16
C ILE A 55 0.09 8.28 2.46
N ALA A 56 1.15 9.03 2.14
CA ALA A 56 1.02 10.28 1.41
C ALA A 56 0.31 10.05 0.07
N MET A 57 -0.70 10.87 -0.23
CA MET A 57 -1.38 10.77 -1.52
C MET A 57 -0.48 11.31 -2.63
N THR A 58 -0.48 10.65 -3.78
CA THR A 58 0.23 11.16 -4.97
C THR A 58 -0.35 12.52 -5.37
N GLY A 59 0.50 13.53 -5.45
CA GLY A 59 0.10 14.92 -5.72
C GLY A 59 -0.24 15.74 -4.47
N SER A 60 -0.12 15.18 -3.26
CA SER A 60 -0.25 15.97 -2.02
C SER A 60 0.80 17.06 -1.93
N ALA A 61 0.43 18.20 -1.33
CA ALA A 61 1.40 19.18 -0.87
C ALA A 61 2.31 18.56 0.21
N GLN A 62 3.57 18.95 0.21
CA GLN A 62 4.50 18.65 1.30
C GLN A 62 4.35 19.70 2.40
N GLY A 63 4.49 19.27 3.64
CA GLY A 63 4.32 20.12 4.81
C GLY A 63 3.77 19.33 5.98
N SER A 64 3.76 19.97 7.14
CA SER A 64 3.21 19.39 8.37
C SER A 64 2.30 20.40 9.05
N VAL A 65 1.23 19.90 9.65
CA VAL A 65 0.25 20.67 10.41
C VAL A 65 -0.03 19.99 11.73
N SER A 66 -0.30 20.79 12.75
CA SER A 66 -0.76 20.34 14.06
C SER A 66 -2.05 21.07 14.37
N ALA A 67 -3.16 20.35 14.34
CA ALA A 67 -4.49 20.93 14.54
C ALA A 67 -5.49 19.86 15.03
N PRO A 68 -6.61 20.26 15.63
CA PRO A 68 -7.65 19.31 16.03
C PRO A 68 -8.15 18.48 14.84
N LEU A 69 -8.37 17.19 15.07
CA LEU A 69 -9.00 16.30 14.11
C LEU A 69 -10.51 16.61 14.02
N TYR A 70 -11.07 16.62 12.82
CA TYR A 70 -12.47 16.91 12.58
C TYR A 70 -13.09 15.86 11.67
N ASP A 71 -14.19 15.23 12.09
CA ASP A 71 -14.93 14.32 11.22
C ASP A 71 -15.68 15.11 10.14
N PHE A 72 -15.17 15.02 8.92
CA PHE A 72 -15.76 15.66 7.75
C PHE A 72 -16.59 14.66 6.92
N GLY A 73 -16.92 13.50 7.50
CA GLY A 73 -17.79 12.49 6.89
C GLY A 73 -17.30 12.06 5.52
N LEU A 74 -18.17 12.12 4.51
CA LEU A 74 -17.80 11.82 3.11
C LEU A 74 -17.13 13.00 2.38
N GLY A 75 -17.01 14.17 3.01
CA GLY A 75 -16.43 15.39 2.43
C GLY A 75 -17.24 15.94 1.25
N GLN A 76 -18.56 15.69 1.21
CA GLN A 76 -19.43 16.04 0.08
C GLN A 76 -20.11 17.39 0.22
N THR A 77 -20.31 17.85 1.45
CA THR A 77 -21.04 19.07 1.78
C THR A 77 -20.10 20.07 2.42
N ASP A 78 -20.30 21.34 2.15
CA ASP A 78 -19.57 22.40 2.83
C ASP A 78 -19.89 22.40 4.33
N ASP A 79 -18.87 22.63 5.14
CA ASP A 79 -18.94 22.60 6.59
C ASP A 79 -17.94 23.59 7.19
N ALA A 80 -18.45 24.69 7.73
CA ALA A 80 -17.64 25.71 8.38
C ALA A 80 -16.89 25.19 9.63
N GLY A 81 -17.30 24.05 10.19
CA GLY A 81 -16.64 23.39 11.30
C GLY A 81 -15.24 22.88 10.98
N VAL A 82 -14.89 22.74 9.70
CA VAL A 82 -13.59 22.27 9.22
C VAL A 82 -12.48 23.31 9.39
N ALA A 83 -12.82 24.60 9.44
CA ALA A 83 -11.84 25.69 9.43
C ALA A 83 -10.78 25.54 10.53
N GLY A 84 -9.50 25.53 10.12
CA GLY A 84 -8.35 25.39 11.01
C GLY A 84 -8.09 23.97 11.55
N LYS A 85 -8.74 22.94 11.01
CA LYS A 85 -8.68 21.56 11.50
C LYS A 85 -8.14 20.58 10.46
N VAL A 86 -7.71 19.40 10.92
CA VAL A 86 -7.37 18.27 10.04
C VAL A 86 -8.66 17.50 9.74
N CYS A 87 -9.06 17.41 8.47
CA CYS A 87 -10.22 16.66 8.05
C CYS A 87 -9.94 15.16 8.12
N LEU A 88 -10.73 14.42 8.90
CA LEU A 88 -10.88 12.99 8.80
C LEU A 88 -12.04 12.69 7.84
N ILE A 89 -11.76 12.01 6.73
CA ILE A 89 -12.72 11.83 5.63
C ILE A 89 -12.84 10.34 5.33
N SER A 90 -14.08 9.83 5.29
CA SER A 90 -14.34 8.47 4.85
C SER A 90 -14.21 8.35 3.33
N ARG A 91 -13.52 7.31 2.85
CA ARG A 91 -13.52 6.95 1.42
C ARG A 91 -14.95 6.59 0.97
N GLY A 92 -15.33 7.05 -0.22
CA GLY A 92 -16.67 6.80 -0.75
C GLY A 92 -16.90 7.44 -2.11
N THR A 93 -18.07 8.04 -2.28
CA THR A 93 -18.67 8.40 -3.57
C THR A 93 -17.87 9.38 -4.43
N ILE A 94 -17.33 10.44 -3.83
CA ILE A 94 -16.57 11.47 -4.56
C ILE A 94 -15.06 11.12 -4.61
N THR A 95 -14.35 11.71 -5.56
CA THR A 95 -12.92 11.46 -5.77
C THR A 95 -12.07 11.94 -4.59
N PHE A 96 -10.85 11.38 -4.43
CA PHE A 96 -9.91 11.84 -3.40
C PHE A 96 -9.53 13.31 -3.59
N ALA A 97 -9.31 13.73 -4.83
CA ALA A 97 -9.06 15.13 -5.18
C ALA A 97 -10.19 16.03 -4.68
N GLU A 98 -11.45 15.68 -4.97
CA GLU A 98 -12.60 16.47 -4.54
C GLU A 98 -12.74 16.52 -3.00
N LYS A 99 -12.47 15.42 -2.31
CA LYS A 99 -12.47 15.38 -0.83
C LYS A 99 -11.45 16.35 -0.25
N VAL A 100 -10.22 16.31 -0.76
CA VAL A 100 -9.11 17.17 -0.30
C VAL A 100 -9.38 18.63 -0.62
N THR A 101 -9.78 18.96 -1.86
CA THR A 101 -10.02 20.35 -2.23
C THR A 101 -11.23 20.95 -1.53
N ARG A 102 -12.26 20.15 -1.19
CA ARG A 102 -13.38 20.61 -0.36
C ARG A 102 -12.96 20.85 1.09
N CYS A 103 -12.16 19.97 1.68
CA CYS A 103 -11.58 20.18 3.00
C CYS A 103 -10.82 21.52 3.04
N GLU A 104 -9.95 21.75 2.06
CA GLU A 104 -9.17 22.98 1.91
C GLU A 104 -10.04 24.22 1.67
N ALA A 105 -11.04 24.13 0.79
CA ALA A 105 -11.97 25.23 0.51
C ALA A 105 -12.82 25.63 1.71
N ASN A 106 -13.09 24.69 2.63
CA ASN A 106 -13.77 24.94 3.91
C ASN A 106 -12.78 25.34 5.04
N GLY A 107 -11.53 25.64 4.69
CA GLY A 107 -10.51 26.16 5.60
C GLY A 107 -9.73 25.09 6.38
N GLY A 108 -9.88 23.82 6.01
CA GLY A 108 -9.13 22.70 6.60
C GLY A 108 -7.65 22.81 6.27
N VAL A 109 -6.79 22.38 7.18
CA VAL A 109 -5.33 22.54 7.07
C VAL A 109 -4.59 21.24 6.75
N GLY A 110 -5.28 20.11 6.76
CA GLY A 110 -4.75 18.79 6.42
C GLY A 110 -5.89 17.81 6.16
N ALA A 111 -5.64 16.76 5.38
CA ALA A 111 -6.65 15.76 5.04
C ALA A 111 -6.15 14.33 5.28
N VAL A 112 -6.92 13.55 6.03
CA VAL A 112 -6.70 12.13 6.28
C VAL A 112 -7.92 11.37 5.75
N ILE A 113 -7.73 10.58 4.69
CA ILE A 113 -8.81 9.78 4.11
C ILE A 113 -8.67 8.32 4.57
N TYR A 114 -9.64 7.81 5.31
CA TYR A 114 -9.61 6.41 5.75
C TYR A 114 -10.41 5.50 4.81
N ASN A 115 -9.93 4.27 4.66
CA ASN A 115 -10.51 3.30 3.73
C ASN A 115 -11.92 2.86 4.18
N ASN A 116 -12.75 2.46 3.22
CA ASN A 116 -14.07 1.87 3.47
C ASN A 116 -14.10 0.34 3.29
N ALA A 117 -12.92 -0.25 3.10
CA ALA A 117 -12.67 -1.68 3.03
C ALA A 117 -11.42 -2.02 3.86
N PRO A 118 -11.23 -3.28 4.27
CA PRO A 118 -10.04 -3.69 5.02
C PRO A 118 -8.73 -3.33 4.29
N GLY A 119 -7.70 -2.97 5.08
CA GLY A 119 -6.37 -2.64 4.58
C GLY A 119 -6.16 -1.17 4.20
N ASN A 120 -4.89 -0.82 4.00
CA ASN A 120 -4.46 0.48 3.51
C ASN A 120 -4.71 0.64 2.01
N PHE A 121 -4.68 1.88 1.51
CA PHE A 121 -4.76 2.18 0.08
C PHE A 121 -3.85 3.36 -0.29
N ALA A 122 -3.39 3.40 -1.54
CA ALA A 122 -2.78 4.60 -2.13
C ALA A 122 -3.86 5.44 -2.84
N GLY A 123 -3.87 6.74 -2.58
CA GLY A 123 -4.72 7.71 -3.27
C GLY A 123 -3.91 8.59 -4.23
N THR A 124 -4.52 8.98 -5.35
CA THR A 124 -4.00 10.02 -6.26
C THR A 124 -4.95 11.22 -6.27
N LEU A 125 -4.38 12.43 -6.24
CA LEU A 125 -5.11 13.69 -6.37
C LEU A 125 -5.21 14.14 -7.84
N ASN A 126 -4.70 13.37 -8.80
CA ASN A 126 -4.82 13.62 -10.25
C ASN A 126 -4.41 15.04 -10.68
N GLY A 127 -3.40 15.62 -10.03
CA GLY A 127 -2.91 16.96 -10.33
C GLY A 127 -3.81 18.10 -9.84
N ALA A 128 -4.83 17.82 -9.03
CA ALA A 128 -5.61 18.85 -8.38
C ALA A 128 -4.69 19.73 -7.51
N PRO A 129 -4.73 21.06 -7.67
CA PRO A 129 -3.93 21.95 -6.86
C PRO A 129 -4.44 21.87 -5.41
N THR A 130 -3.54 21.54 -4.50
CA THR A 130 -3.79 21.57 -3.06
C THR A 130 -2.56 22.12 -2.36
N THR A 131 -2.77 22.83 -1.26
CA THR A 131 -1.71 23.33 -0.39
C THR A 131 -1.61 22.59 0.95
N ILE A 132 -2.52 21.65 1.21
CA ILE A 132 -2.60 20.93 2.48
C ILE A 132 -2.00 19.52 2.38
N PRO A 133 -1.28 19.04 3.41
CA PRO A 133 -0.81 17.67 3.46
C PRO A 133 -2.00 16.70 3.51
N SER A 134 -1.97 15.72 2.60
CA SER A 134 -3.06 14.79 2.34
C SER A 134 -2.55 13.35 2.33
N MET A 135 -3.17 12.49 3.12
CA MET A 135 -2.75 11.10 3.29
C MET A 135 -3.93 10.15 3.42
N SER A 136 -3.68 8.87 3.19
CA SER A 136 -4.62 7.79 3.44
C SER A 136 -4.21 6.92 4.62
N VAL A 137 -5.20 6.32 5.27
CA VAL A 137 -5.03 5.32 6.34
C VAL A 137 -6.00 4.15 6.13
N SER A 138 -5.79 3.06 6.87
CA SER A 138 -6.62 1.86 6.78
C SER A 138 -8.04 2.12 7.32
N GLN A 139 -8.97 1.21 7.03
CA GLN A 139 -10.30 1.25 7.66
C GLN A 139 -10.20 1.11 9.19
N ALA A 140 -9.31 0.23 9.67
CA ALA A 140 -9.14 -0.03 11.10
C ALA A 140 -8.62 1.22 11.83
N ASP A 141 -7.60 1.88 11.25
CA ASP A 141 -7.07 3.14 11.79
C ASP A 141 -8.10 4.26 11.71
N GLY A 142 -8.85 4.34 10.61
CA GLY A 142 -9.97 5.27 10.47
C GLY A 142 -10.99 5.14 11.60
N ALA A 143 -11.39 3.91 11.94
CA ALA A 143 -12.32 3.66 13.04
C ALA A 143 -11.75 4.14 14.39
N MET A 144 -10.46 3.97 14.63
CA MET A 144 -9.77 4.49 15.82
C MET A 144 -9.66 6.02 15.82
N LEU A 145 -9.47 6.64 14.66
CA LEU A 145 -9.38 8.09 14.51
C LEU A 145 -10.73 8.78 14.73
N VAL A 146 -11.83 8.14 14.32
CA VAL A 146 -13.19 8.65 14.59
C VAL A 146 -13.43 8.81 16.10
N THR A 147 -12.90 7.92 16.93
CA THR A 147 -13.01 8.04 18.40
C THR A 147 -12.13 9.15 19.00
N LYS A 148 -11.26 9.77 18.19
CA LYS A 148 -10.31 10.81 18.60
C LYS A 148 -10.61 12.19 17.99
N VAL A 149 -11.78 12.36 17.38
CA VAL A 149 -12.23 13.66 16.86
C VAL A 149 -12.16 14.71 17.98
N GLY A 150 -11.60 15.88 17.65
CA GLY A 150 -11.32 16.97 18.58
C GLY A 150 -9.93 16.94 19.21
N MET A 151 -9.24 15.79 19.22
CA MET A 151 -7.85 15.70 19.69
C MET A 151 -6.88 16.28 18.64
N THR A 152 -5.70 16.73 19.09
CA THR A 152 -4.66 17.22 18.19
C THR A 152 -4.13 16.09 17.31
N ALA A 153 -4.15 16.34 16.00
CA ALA A 153 -3.51 15.54 14.98
C ALA A 153 -2.27 16.26 14.45
N ASP A 154 -1.11 15.63 14.60
CA ASP A 154 0.12 15.99 13.91
C ASP A 154 0.16 15.21 12.60
N ALA A 155 -0.21 15.88 11.50
CA ALA A 155 -0.32 15.29 10.17
C ALA A 155 0.74 15.91 9.24
N GLY A 156 1.46 15.09 8.50
CA GLY A 156 2.51 15.56 7.60
C GLY A 156 2.71 14.70 6.37
N VAL A 157 3.14 15.36 5.30
CA VAL A 157 3.74 14.73 4.12
C VAL A 157 5.14 15.27 4.01
N VAL A 158 6.12 14.42 4.31
CA VAL A 158 7.52 14.82 4.47
C VAL A 158 8.40 14.15 3.43
N ALA A 159 9.44 14.88 2.99
CA ALA A 159 10.44 14.37 2.08
C ALA A 159 11.14 13.14 2.66
N SER A 160 11.44 12.18 1.80
CA SER A 160 12.05 10.91 2.16
C SER A 160 12.90 10.36 1.00
N ASN A 161 13.83 9.46 1.33
CA ASN A 161 14.52 8.63 0.34
C ASN A 161 13.76 7.31 0.08
N TYR A 162 12.54 7.21 0.60
CA TYR A 162 11.65 6.07 0.47
C TYR A 162 10.25 6.53 0.05
N ALA A 163 9.50 5.65 -0.62
CA ALA A 163 8.11 5.86 -0.95
C ALA A 163 7.34 4.53 -0.99
N TYR A 164 6.03 4.60 -0.72
CA TYR A 164 5.12 3.48 -0.95
C TYR A 164 4.73 3.42 -2.43
N LEU A 165 4.92 2.26 -3.05
CA LEU A 165 4.53 2.02 -4.43
C LEU A 165 3.66 0.75 -4.53
N SER A 166 2.81 0.72 -5.56
CA SER A 166 1.98 -0.46 -5.87
C SER A 166 2.14 -0.84 -7.33
N GLY A 167 2.26 -2.13 -7.60
CA GLY A 167 2.41 -2.67 -8.94
C GLY A 167 2.90 -4.12 -8.92
N THR A 168 2.63 -4.87 -9.99
CA THR A 168 3.31 -6.15 -10.24
C THR A 168 4.83 -5.97 -10.37
N SER A 169 5.29 -4.76 -10.76
CA SER A 169 6.68 -4.34 -10.68
C SER A 169 7.25 -4.33 -9.25
N MET A 170 6.42 -4.19 -8.21
CA MET A 170 6.84 -4.30 -6.80
C MET A 170 6.79 -5.75 -6.31
N ALA A 171 5.88 -6.57 -6.83
CA ALA A 171 5.85 -8.00 -6.55
C ALA A 171 7.05 -8.76 -7.18
N THR A 172 7.44 -8.38 -8.39
CA THR A 172 8.54 -8.98 -9.13
C THR A 172 9.87 -9.04 -8.34
N PRO A 173 10.39 -7.96 -7.73
CA PRO A 173 11.65 -8.00 -6.98
C PRO A 173 11.57 -8.85 -5.71
N HIS A 174 10.39 -9.04 -5.11
CA HIS A 174 10.24 -10.00 -4.02
C HIS A 174 10.44 -11.43 -4.52
N VAL A 175 9.81 -11.79 -5.65
CA VAL A 175 9.95 -13.13 -6.24
C VAL A 175 11.36 -13.37 -6.74
N SER A 176 11.96 -12.45 -7.48
CA SER A 176 13.34 -12.60 -7.99
C SER A 176 14.37 -12.54 -6.87
N GLY A 177 14.15 -11.74 -5.82
CA GLY A 177 14.97 -11.72 -4.61
C GLY A 177 14.93 -13.04 -3.86
N VAL A 178 13.74 -13.63 -3.68
CA VAL A 178 13.61 -14.98 -3.10
C VAL A 178 14.27 -16.04 -3.99
N ALA A 179 14.11 -15.95 -5.30
CA ALA A 179 14.78 -16.86 -6.24
C ALA A 179 16.30 -16.79 -6.11
N GLY A 180 16.88 -15.58 -6.09
CA GLY A 180 18.32 -15.39 -5.88
C GLY A 180 18.78 -15.87 -4.49
N LEU A 181 17.99 -15.62 -3.45
CA LEU A 181 18.28 -16.05 -2.09
C LEU A 181 18.40 -17.57 -2.03
N ILE A 182 17.37 -18.32 -2.44
CA ILE A 182 17.38 -19.79 -2.35
C ILE A 182 18.41 -20.42 -3.29
N TRP A 183 18.63 -19.81 -4.46
CA TRP A 183 19.64 -20.29 -5.40
C TRP A 183 21.07 -20.09 -4.87
N SER A 184 21.31 -19.10 -4.02
CA SER A 184 22.63 -18.92 -3.40
C SER A 184 23.03 -20.05 -2.43
N PHE A 185 22.06 -20.81 -1.89
CA PHE A 185 22.31 -22.01 -1.08
C PHE A 185 22.55 -23.27 -1.92
N HIS A 186 22.09 -23.27 -3.18
CA HIS A 186 22.17 -24.41 -4.10
C HIS A 186 22.62 -23.95 -5.50
N PRO A 187 23.80 -23.33 -5.65
CA PRO A 187 24.26 -22.77 -6.92
C PRO A 187 24.41 -23.81 -8.05
N GLU A 188 24.50 -25.09 -7.69
CA GLU A 188 24.51 -26.23 -8.61
C GLU A 188 23.15 -26.52 -9.28
N CYS A 189 22.05 -26.06 -8.69
CA CYS A 189 20.73 -26.18 -9.28
C CYS A 189 20.62 -25.33 -10.55
N SER A 190 19.88 -25.84 -11.54
CA SER A 190 19.49 -25.07 -12.72
C SER A 190 18.38 -24.06 -12.40
N ALA A 191 18.25 -23.01 -13.23
CA ALA A 191 17.14 -22.07 -13.15
C ALA A 191 15.76 -22.75 -13.20
N ALA A 192 15.64 -23.85 -13.97
CA ALA A 192 14.40 -24.62 -14.06
C ALA A 192 14.06 -25.33 -12.74
N GLN A 193 15.05 -25.88 -12.04
CA GLN A 193 14.86 -26.47 -10.71
C GLN A 193 14.45 -25.41 -9.68
N VAL A 194 15.07 -24.22 -9.70
CA VAL A 194 14.69 -23.09 -8.84
C VAL A 194 13.25 -22.63 -9.12
N ARG A 195 12.90 -22.42 -10.38
CA ARG A 195 11.53 -22.06 -10.80
C ARG A 195 10.50 -23.09 -10.33
N LYS A 196 10.80 -24.38 -10.50
CA LYS A 196 9.94 -25.49 -10.05
C LYS A 196 9.78 -25.49 -8.52
N ALA A 197 10.86 -25.27 -7.77
CA ALA A 197 10.82 -25.20 -6.32
C ALA A 197 9.96 -24.03 -5.82
N LEU A 198 10.07 -22.85 -6.45
CA LEU A 198 9.24 -21.70 -6.14
C LEU A 198 7.74 -22.01 -6.34
N ASN A 199 7.37 -22.55 -7.50
CA ASN A 199 5.97 -22.88 -7.80
C ASN A 199 5.42 -23.96 -6.85
N ASN A 200 6.17 -25.05 -6.63
CA ASN A 200 5.70 -26.19 -5.83
C ASN A 200 5.70 -25.95 -4.31
N SER A 201 6.14 -24.77 -3.87
CA SER A 201 6.19 -24.39 -2.45
C SER A 201 5.42 -23.11 -2.15
N ALA A 202 4.88 -22.46 -3.17
CA ALA A 202 4.05 -21.27 -3.02
C ALA A 202 2.85 -21.58 -2.11
N MET A 203 2.47 -20.59 -1.31
CA MET A 203 1.26 -20.66 -0.50
C MET A 203 0.08 -20.41 -1.42
N ASP A 204 -0.69 -21.46 -1.68
CA ASP A 204 -1.89 -21.40 -2.52
C ASP A 204 -2.88 -20.33 -2.01
N LEU A 205 -3.44 -19.55 -2.94
CA LEU A 205 -4.34 -18.43 -2.67
C LEU A 205 -5.47 -18.44 -3.70
N GLY A 206 -6.68 -18.08 -3.29
CA GLY A 206 -7.83 -18.09 -4.21
C GLY A 206 -8.44 -19.49 -4.31
N ASP A 207 -8.71 -19.92 -5.55
CA ASP A 207 -9.26 -21.25 -5.81
C ASP A 207 -8.17 -22.32 -5.62
N PRO A 208 -8.49 -23.53 -5.10
CA PRO A 208 -7.47 -24.55 -4.88
C PRO A 208 -6.68 -24.91 -6.16
N GLY A 209 -5.36 -24.84 -6.06
CA GLY A 209 -4.44 -25.09 -7.17
C GLY A 209 -4.15 -23.84 -8.00
N ARG A 210 -3.44 -24.01 -9.12
CA ARG A 210 -3.02 -22.86 -9.93
C ARG A 210 -4.21 -22.14 -10.55
N ASP A 211 -4.33 -20.83 -10.32
CA ASP A 211 -5.36 -19.96 -10.90
C ASP A 211 -4.78 -18.76 -11.67
N ASP A 212 -5.62 -18.07 -12.45
CA ASP A 212 -5.19 -16.95 -13.31
C ASP A 212 -4.80 -15.67 -12.56
N LYS A 213 -5.23 -15.51 -11.31
CA LYS A 213 -4.98 -14.30 -10.50
C LYS A 213 -3.72 -14.42 -9.65
N PHE A 214 -3.48 -15.58 -9.05
CA PHE A 214 -2.36 -15.79 -8.13
C PHE A 214 -1.27 -16.73 -8.68
N GLY A 215 -1.54 -17.41 -9.80
CA GLY A 215 -0.65 -18.46 -10.28
C GLY A 215 -0.63 -19.61 -9.29
N ASN A 216 0.55 -20.08 -8.88
CA ASN A 216 0.67 -21.10 -7.82
C ASN A 216 0.55 -20.51 -6.40
N GLY A 217 0.30 -19.20 -6.26
CA GLY A 217 0.14 -18.53 -4.98
C GLY A 217 1.33 -17.68 -4.54
N LEU A 218 1.35 -17.27 -3.27
CA LEU A 218 2.35 -16.36 -2.70
C LEU A 218 3.70 -17.06 -2.49
N VAL A 219 4.78 -16.48 -3.03
CA VAL A 219 6.15 -16.98 -2.89
C VAL A 219 6.54 -17.23 -1.42
N GLN A 220 7.17 -18.39 -1.14
CA GLN A 220 7.58 -18.81 0.20
C GLN A 220 9.06 -19.19 0.25
N ALA A 221 9.94 -18.28 0.68
CA ALA A 221 11.39 -18.51 0.69
C ALA A 221 11.81 -19.80 1.45
N LYS A 222 11.32 -19.97 2.67
CA LYS A 222 11.66 -21.13 3.52
C LYS A 222 11.16 -22.45 2.93
N ALA A 223 9.94 -22.46 2.38
CA ALA A 223 9.37 -23.67 1.79
C ALA A 223 10.05 -24.02 0.45
N ALA A 224 10.40 -23.01 -0.35
CA ALA A 224 11.12 -23.19 -1.60
C ALA A 224 12.53 -23.74 -1.38
N LEU A 225 13.27 -23.22 -0.38
CA LEU A 225 14.60 -23.73 -0.03
C LEU A 225 14.56 -25.21 0.35
N LYS A 226 13.58 -25.64 1.15
CA LYS A 226 13.38 -27.06 1.50
C LYS A 226 13.10 -27.95 0.28
N LYS A 227 12.47 -27.41 -0.77
CA LYS A 227 12.22 -28.15 -2.01
C LYS A 227 13.47 -28.24 -2.91
N LEU A 228 14.50 -27.44 -2.66
CA LEU A 228 15.77 -27.42 -3.40
C LEU A 228 16.85 -28.35 -2.81
N GLU A 229 16.61 -28.99 -1.66
CA GLU A 229 17.60 -29.82 -0.94
C GLU A 229 18.16 -31.02 -1.74
N SER A 230 17.58 -31.33 -2.90
CA SER A 230 18.17 -32.27 -3.86
C SER A 230 18.01 -31.74 -5.29
N CYS A 231 19.05 -31.11 -5.82
CA CYS A 231 19.17 -30.71 -7.23
C CYS A 231 19.35 -31.93 -8.16
N VAL A 232 18.50 -32.95 -8.04
CA VAL A 232 18.61 -34.14 -8.89
C VAL A 232 18.16 -33.77 -10.30
N ALA A 233 19.04 -34.01 -11.28
CA ALA A 233 18.70 -33.91 -12.69
C ALA A 233 17.58 -34.91 -13.00
N ASN A 234 16.47 -34.42 -13.55
CA ASN A 234 15.48 -35.27 -14.22
C ASN A 234 16.02 -35.65 -15.60
#